data_AF-A0A6I5P836-F1
#
_entry.id   AF-A0A6I5P836-F1
#
_cell.length_a   1.000
_cell.length_b   1.000
_cell.length_c   1.000
_cell.angle_alpha   90.00
_cell.angle_beta   90.00
_cell.angle_gamma   90.00
#
_symmetry.space_group_name_H-M   'P 1'
#
loop_
_entity.id
_entity.type
_entity.pdbx_description
1 polymer ?
#
loop_
_entity_poly.entity_id
_entity_poly.type
_entity_poly.pdbx_seq_one_letter_code
_entity_poly.pdbx_strand_id
1 'polypeptide(L)'
;MKNLREIEQLGIMQYRAEIDGLRAIAVIAVIFFHAGFKTFQGGFVGVDIFFVISGYLIATTTLTDIQRNSFSLLAFYERRARRILPALFLSHVSLLQSRLVLATADRYARVCS
;
A
#
# COMPACT_ATOMS: atom_id res chain seq x y z
N MET A 1 20.37 -35.51 22.66
CA MET A 1 19.58 -35.19 21.45
C MET A 1 18.46 -34.17 21.73
N LYS A 2 18.76 -33.01 22.34
CA LYS A 2 17.77 -31.93 22.60
C LYS A 2 17.87 -30.75 21.61
N ASN A 3 18.91 -30.72 20.76
CA ASN A 3 19.31 -29.53 19.99
C ASN A 3 18.84 -29.50 18.53
N LEU A 4 17.98 -30.41 18.09
CA LEU A 4 17.45 -30.37 16.71
C LEU A 4 16.21 -29.45 16.58
N ARG A 5 15.54 -29.11 17.69
CA ARG A 5 14.38 -28.19 17.70
C ARG A 5 14.76 -26.71 17.64
N GLU A 6 16.03 -26.37 17.84
CA GLU A 6 16.50 -24.98 17.87
C GLU A 6 16.93 -24.48 16.47
N ILE A 7 17.33 -25.39 15.58
CA ILE A 7 17.79 -25.06 14.21
C ILE A 7 16.61 -24.87 13.24
N GLU A 8 15.46 -25.54 13.47
CA GLU A 8 14.24 -25.37 12.67
C GLU A 8 13.51 -24.03 12.95
N GLN A 9 13.96 -23.25 13.93
CA GLN A 9 13.41 -21.92 14.23
C GLN A 9 14.07 -20.80 13.39
N LEU A 10 15.11 -21.10 12.59
CA LEU A 10 15.87 -20.10 11.84
C LEU A 10 15.24 -19.66 10.50
N GLY A 11 14.11 -20.25 10.08
CA GLY A 11 13.72 -20.23 8.67
C GLY A 11 12.35 -19.69 8.29
N ILE A 12 11.45 -19.34 9.21
CA ILE A 12 10.09 -18.94 8.81
C ILE A 12 9.63 -17.76 9.66
N MET A 13 9.92 -16.56 9.16
CA MET A 13 9.06 -15.39 9.37
C MET A 13 7.62 -15.86 9.21
N GLN A 14 6.85 -15.96 10.30
CA GLN A 14 5.45 -16.38 10.25
C GLN A 14 4.66 -15.35 9.42
N TYR A 15 4.66 -15.54 8.11
CA TYR A 15 3.92 -14.76 7.16
C TYR A 15 2.45 -15.11 7.36
N ARG A 16 1.70 -14.20 7.99
CA ARG A 16 0.27 -14.39 8.25
C ARG A 16 -0.53 -14.11 6.99
N ALA A 17 -0.53 -15.10 6.08
CA ALA A 17 -1.22 -15.07 4.81
C ALA A 17 -2.72 -14.76 4.95
N GLU A 18 -3.33 -15.12 6.07
CA GLU A 18 -4.72 -14.83 6.42
C GLU A 18 -5.05 -13.33 6.34
N ILE A 19 -4.14 -12.48 6.84
CA ILE A 19 -4.35 -11.02 6.89
C ILE A 19 -4.10 -10.38 5.53
N ASP A 20 -3.11 -10.88 4.77
CA ASP A 20 -2.87 -10.45 3.40
C ASP A 20 -4.03 -10.87 2.46
N GLY A 21 -4.69 -12.00 2.74
CA GLY A 21 -5.91 -12.43 2.05
C GLY A 21 -7.10 -11.50 2.32
N LEU A 22 -7.30 -11.06 3.57
CA LEU A 22 -8.34 -10.09 3.90
C LEU A 22 -8.10 -8.72 3.23
N ARG A 23 -6.82 -8.31 3.11
CA ARG A 23 -6.45 -7.12 2.33
C ARG A 23 -6.80 -7.28 0.85
N ALA A 24 -6.58 -8.46 0.27
CA ALA A 24 -6.93 -8.74 -1.13
C ALA A 24 -8.45 -8.62 -1.36
N ILE A 25 -9.28 -9.14 -0.44
CA ILE A 25 -10.74 -9.01 -0.51
C ILE A 25 -11.16 -7.52 -0.48
N ALA A 26 -10.54 -6.71 0.38
CA ALA A 26 -10.82 -5.27 0.43
C ALA A 26 -10.44 -4.55 -0.87
N VAL A 27 -9.29 -4.89 -1.47
CA VAL A 27 -8.86 -4.34 -2.77
C VAL A 27 -9.82 -4.75 -3.89
N ILE A 28 -10.28 -6.01 -3.91
CA ILE A 28 -11.25 -6.50 -4.88
C ILE A 28 -12.55 -5.69 -4.80
N ALA A 29 -13.05 -5.42 -3.59
CA ALA A 29 -14.24 -4.56 -3.39
C ALA A 29 -14.02 -3.13 -3.92
N VAL A 30 -12.83 -2.55 -3.76
CA VAL A 30 -12.47 -1.22 -4.29
C VAL A 30 -12.40 -1.20 -5.82
N ILE A 31 -11.88 -2.27 -6.44
CA ILE A 31 -11.81 -2.43 -7.90
C ILE A 31 -13.23 -2.57 -8.49
N PHE A 32 -14.08 -3.40 -7.88
CA PHE A 32 -15.48 -3.56 -8.31
C PHE A 32 -16.27 -2.24 -8.23
N PHE A 33 -15.98 -1.40 -7.23
CA PHE A 33 -16.56 -0.06 -7.14
C PHE A 33 -16.10 0.88 -8.27
N HIS A 34 -14.81 0.85 -8.62
CA HIS A 34 -14.28 1.66 -9.74
C HIS A 34 -14.69 1.13 -11.12
N ALA A 35 -15.02 -0.15 -11.26
CA ALA A 35 -15.42 -0.78 -12.52
C ALA A 35 -16.79 -0.32 -13.06
N GLY A 36 -17.42 0.68 -12.45
CA GLY A 36 -18.60 1.36 -13.02
C GLY A 36 -19.95 0.84 -12.55
N PHE A 37 -20.00 0.00 -11.51
CA PHE A 37 -21.25 -0.32 -10.82
C PHE A 37 -21.75 0.88 -10.01
N LYS A 38 -22.49 1.80 -10.67
CA LYS A 38 -23.11 3.00 -10.07
C LYS A 38 -24.04 2.71 -8.88
N THR A 39 -24.38 1.45 -8.62
CA THR A 39 -25.34 1.01 -7.59
C THR A 39 -24.74 0.90 -6.18
N PHE A 40 -23.42 0.88 -6.03
CA PHE A 40 -22.80 0.78 -4.71
C PHE A 40 -22.18 2.12 -4.32
N GLN A 41 -22.89 2.99 -3.60
CA GLN A 41 -22.29 4.13 -2.90
C GLN A 41 -21.28 3.71 -1.80
N GLY A 42 -21.08 2.40 -1.59
CA GLY A 42 -20.19 1.81 -0.58
C GLY A 42 -18.71 1.68 -0.95
N GLY A 43 -18.22 2.31 -2.01
CA GLY A 43 -16.80 2.28 -2.38
C GLY A 43 -15.84 2.77 -1.30
N PHE A 44 -16.28 3.74 -0.50
CA PHE A 44 -15.55 4.25 0.66
C PHE A 44 -15.36 3.18 1.73
N VAL A 45 -16.34 2.29 1.94
CA VAL A 45 -16.28 1.24 2.96
C VAL A 45 -15.13 0.26 2.66
N GLY A 46 -14.89 -0.08 1.38
CA GLY A 46 -13.76 -0.93 0.98
C GLY A 46 -12.41 -0.27 1.25
N VAL A 47 -12.32 1.05 1.03
CA VAL A 47 -11.12 1.84 1.32
C VAL A 47 -10.88 1.92 2.83
N ASP A 48 -11.90 2.21 3.62
CA ASP A 48 -11.82 2.30 5.08
C ASP A 48 -11.38 0.98 5.71
N ILE A 49 -11.98 -0.14 5.27
CA ILE A 49 -11.62 -1.48 5.73
C ILE A 49 -10.16 -1.81 5.36
N PHE A 50 -9.73 -1.48 4.14
CA PHE A 50 -8.34 -1.67 3.72
C PHE A 50 -7.36 -0.90 4.62
N PHE A 51 -7.67 0.36 4.93
CA PHE A 51 -6.82 1.19 5.80
C PHE A 51 -6.80 0.68 7.24
N VAL A 52 -7.95 0.28 7.81
CA VAL A 52 -8.04 -0.27 9.16
C VAL A 52 -7.25 -1.57 9.31
N ILE A 53 -7.42 -2.53 8.39
CA ILE A 53 -6.69 -3.81 8.42
C ILE A 53 -5.20 -3.58 8.24
N SER A 54 -4.82 -2.68 7.33
CA SER A 54 -3.41 -2.30 7.15
C SER A 54 -2.85 -1.72 8.44
N GLY A 55 -3.52 -0.75 9.08
CA GLY A 55 -3.09 -0.18 10.36
C GLY A 55 -2.96 -1.22 11.47
N TYR A 56 -3.91 -2.15 11.57
CA TYR A 56 -3.87 -3.24 12.55
C TYR A 56 -2.65 -4.15 12.37
N LEU A 57 -2.36 -4.60 11.13
CA LEU A 57 -1.19 -5.44 10.82
C LEU A 57 0.12 -4.72 11.17
N ILE A 58 0.17 -3.43 10.88
CA ILE A 58 1.32 -2.58 11.12
C ILE A 58 1.61 -2.44 12.62
N ALA A 59 0.57 -2.18 13.42
CA ALA A 59 0.66 -2.07 14.86
C ALA A 59 1.06 -3.40 15.50
N THR A 60 0.44 -4.52 15.08
CA THR A 60 0.76 -5.85 15.61
C THR A 60 2.17 -6.31 15.27
N THR A 61 2.64 -6.06 14.05
CA THR A 61 4.03 -6.38 13.65
C THR A 61 5.03 -5.57 14.48
N THR A 62 4.78 -4.26 14.64
CA THR A 62 5.59 -3.36 15.47
C THR A 62 5.63 -3.81 16.92
N LEU A 63 4.47 -4.14 17.50
CA LEU A 63 4.35 -4.58 18.89
C LEU A 63 5.11 -5.90 19.12
N THR A 64 5.06 -6.82 18.16
CA THR A 64 5.79 -8.09 18.20
C THR A 64 7.30 -7.87 18.13
N ASP A 65 7.77 -6.97 17.27
CA ASP A 65 9.20 -6.64 17.12
C ASP A 65 9.74 -5.91 18.36
N ILE A 66 8.94 -5.05 19.00
CA ILE A 66 9.28 -4.37 20.26
C ILE A 66 9.43 -5.40 21.39
N GLN A 67 8.51 -6.35 21.51
CA GLN A 67 8.62 -7.44 22.48
C GLN A 67 9.87 -8.30 22.28
N ARG A 68 10.38 -8.37 21.04
CA ARG A 68 11.60 -9.10 20.68
C ARG A 68 12.87 -8.24 20.72
N ASN A 69 12.80 -7.00 21.21
CA ASN A 69 13.94 -6.06 21.31
C ASN A 69 14.75 -5.87 20.01
N SER A 70 14.14 -6.17 18.86
CA SER A 70 14.76 -6.11 17.52
C SER A 70 14.09 -5.06 16.63
N PHE A 71 13.30 -4.18 17.24
CA PHE A 71 12.53 -3.18 16.54
C PHE A 71 13.43 -2.11 15.92
N SER A 72 13.41 -2.02 14.58
CA SER A 72 14.00 -0.92 13.83
C SER A 72 12.90 -0.18 13.06
N LEU A 73 12.55 1.01 13.57
CA LEU A 73 11.68 1.96 12.88
C LEU A 73 12.16 2.24 11.45
N LEU A 74 13.48 2.30 11.27
CA LEU A 74 14.12 2.57 9.99
C LEU A 74 13.81 1.45 8.99
N ALA A 75 14.05 0.19 9.36
CA ALA A 75 13.81 -0.98 8.50
C ALA A 75 12.32 -1.17 8.14
N PHE A 76 11.43 -0.72 9.03
CA PHE A 76 9.99 -0.72 8.80
C PHE A 76 9.57 0.36 7.81
N TYR A 77 10.04 1.60 8.00
CA TYR A 77 9.73 2.70 7.08
C TYR A 77 10.38 2.49 5.71
N GLU A 78 11.58 1.93 5.65
CA GLU A 78 12.30 1.65 4.41
C GLU A 78 11.53 0.67 3.51
N ARG A 79 10.95 -0.39 4.10
CA ARG A 79 10.11 -1.37 3.39
C ARG A 79 8.82 -0.75 2.85
N ARG A 80 8.22 0.22 3.57
CA ARG A 80 7.04 0.95 3.08
C ARG A 80 7.37 2.00 2.04
N ALA A 81 8.44 2.76 2.24
CA ALA A 81 8.90 3.79 1.32
C ALA A 81 9.19 3.15 -0.05
N ARG A 82 9.90 2.02 -0.11
CA ARG A 82 10.14 1.30 -1.38
C ARG A 82 8.89 0.86 -2.13
N ARG A 83 7.75 0.67 -1.45
CA ARG A 83 6.49 0.25 -2.08
C ARG A 83 5.58 1.42 -2.46
N ILE A 84 5.57 2.50 -1.67
CA ILE A 84 4.67 3.65 -1.86
C ILE A 84 5.32 4.73 -2.74
N LEU A 85 6.62 4.99 -2.58
CA LEU A 85 7.36 5.96 -3.39
C LEU A 85 7.20 5.74 -4.91
N PRO A 86 7.33 4.52 -5.47
CA PRO A 86 7.21 4.35 -6.92
C PRO A 86 5.82 4.75 -7.44
N ALA A 87 4.74 4.42 -6.74
CA ALA A 87 3.39 4.81 -7.13
C ALA A 87 3.18 6.33 -7.04
N LEU A 88 3.74 6.97 -5.99
CA LEU A 88 3.70 8.43 -5.84
C LEU A 88 4.45 9.12 -6.98
N PHE A 89 5.70 8.73 -7.27
CA PHE A 89 6.49 9.31 -8.35
C PHE A 89 5.78 9.18 -9.70
N LEU A 90 5.21 8.01 -10.01
CA LEU A 90 4.46 7.80 -11.24
C LEU A 90 3.23 8.72 -11.35
N SER A 91 2.46 8.86 -10.28
CA SER A 91 1.28 9.74 -10.27
C SER A 91 1.66 11.22 -10.43
N HIS A 92 2.74 11.68 -9.77
CA HIS A 92 3.22 13.04 -9.88
C HIS A 92 3.79 13.35 -11.27
N VAL A 93 4.56 12.43 -11.86
CA VAL A 93 5.09 12.57 -13.22
C VAL A 93 3.95 12.62 -14.24
N SER A 94 2.94 11.76 -14.09
CA SER A 94 1.75 11.76 -14.96
C SER A 94 0.99 13.09 -14.87
N LEU A 95 0.82 13.64 -13.66
CA LEU A 95 0.21 14.96 -13.47
C LEU A 95 1.05 16.07 -14.14
N LEU A 96 2.36 16.05 -13.94
CA LEU A 96 3.28 17.06 -14.49
C LEU A 96 3.28 17.02 -16.02
N GLN A 97 3.31 15.83 -16.62
CA GLN A 97 3.23 15.65 -18.06
C GLN A 97 1.92 16.18 -18.62
N SER A 98 0.79 15.85 -17.98
CA SER A 98 -0.53 16.35 -18.36
C SER A 98 -0.61 17.89 -18.29
N ARG A 99 -0.08 18.50 -17.23
CA ARG A 99 -0.05 19.97 -17.09
C ARG A 99 0.85 20.65 -18.13
N LEU A 100 2.00 20.07 -18.47
CA LEU A 100 2.90 20.63 -19.47
C LEU A 100 2.27 20.62 -20.88
N VAL A 101 1.58 19.53 -21.22
CA VAL A 101 0.84 19.41 -22.50
C VAL A 101 -0.26 20.47 -22.57
N LEU A 102 -1.07 20.59 -21.52
CA LEU A 102 -2.12 21.60 -21.45
C LEU A 102 -1.56 23.03 -21.48
N ALA A 103 -0.47 23.30 -20.78
CA ALA A 103 0.19 24.61 -20.79
C ALA A 103 0.74 24.98 -22.19
N THR A 104 1.24 23.99 -22.95
CA THR A 104 1.69 24.19 -24.33
C THR A 104 0.50 24.48 -25.27
N ALA A 105 -0.60 23.75 -25.12
CA ALA A 105 -1.82 23.97 -25.89
C ALA A 105 -2.43 25.36 -25.61
N ASP A 106 -2.47 25.76 -24.34
CA ASP A 106 -2.98 27.06 -23.88
C ASP A 106 -2.10 28.23 -24.35
N ARG A 107 -0.80 27.98 -24.58
CA ARG A 107 0.12 28.97 -25.15
C ARG A 107 -0.06 29.14 -26.66
N TYR A 108 -0.36 28.06 -27.39
CA TYR A 108 -0.66 28.13 -28.82
C TYR A 108 -1.99 28.87 -29.07
N ALA A 109 -3.01 28.61 -28.24
CA ALA A 109 -4.31 29.26 -28.33
C ALA A 109 -4.24 30.79 -28.13
N ARG A 110 -3.39 31.28 -27.22
CA ARG A 110 -3.18 32.73 -26.97
C ARG A 110 -2.37 33.46 -28.04
N VAL A 111 -1.59 32.76 -28.87
CA VAL A 111 -0.78 33.38 -29.93
C VAL A 111 -1.60 33.55 -31.22
N CYS A 112 -2.65 32.75 -31.42
CA CYS A 112 -3.54 32.82 -32.57
C CYS A 112 -4.77 33.74 -32.38
N SER A 113 -4.94 34.37 -31.22
CA SER A 113 -5.96 35.40 -30.94
C SER A 113 -5.34 36.79 -31.03
#